data_AF-A0A9W9GBZ0-F1
#
_entry.id   AF-A0A9W9GBZ0-F1
#
_cell.length_a   1.000
_cell.length_b   1.000
_cell.length_c   1.000
_cell.angle_alpha   90.00
_cell.angle_beta   90.00
_cell.angle_gamma   90.00
#
_symmetry.space_group_name_H-M   'P 1'
#
loop_
_entity.id
_entity.type
_entity.pdbx_description
1 polymer ?
#
loop_
_entity_poly.entity_id
_entity_poly.type
_entity_poly.pdbx_seq_one_letter_code
_entity_poly.pdbx_strand_id
1 'polypeptide(L)'
;MGKDRTGVIFALILSLAGVPREIVAAEYSMSEEGLKHQLPHISTLVQKAIPPSVKKHDVDMMAQQVIKSSADSMSLALQMIEDVFGGIAEYPKDRCGLTGCDIGQIENLLLEDII
;
A
#
# COMPACT_ATOMS: atom_id res chain seq x y z
N MET A 1 -11.22 -1.81 4.12
CA MET A 1 -9.96 -2.46 4.56
C MET A 1 -8.72 -1.60 4.35
N GLY A 2 -8.75 -0.47 3.62
CA GLY A 2 -7.66 0.53 3.67
C GLY A 2 -6.24 0.04 3.35
N LYS A 3 -6.10 -1.09 2.63
CA LYS A 3 -4.79 -1.73 2.36
C LYS A 3 -4.15 -1.23 1.07
N ASP A 4 -4.75 -1.51 -0.08
CA ASP A 4 -4.07 -1.30 -1.37
C ASP A 4 -4.00 0.17 -1.79
N ARG A 5 -5.14 0.77 -2.18
CA ARG A 5 -5.16 2.18 -2.62
C ARG A 5 -4.67 3.13 -1.55
N THR A 6 -5.06 2.90 -0.30
CA THR A 6 -4.60 3.69 0.84
C THR A 6 -3.10 3.45 1.10
N GLY A 7 -2.63 2.21 1.10
CA GLY A 7 -1.21 1.89 1.27
C GLY A 7 -0.32 2.50 0.19
N VAL A 8 -0.77 2.55 -1.07
CA VAL A 8 -0.04 3.25 -2.14
C VAL A 8 0.04 4.75 -1.87
N ILE A 9 -1.04 5.37 -1.38
CA ILE A 9 -1.03 6.80 -1.03
C ILE A 9 -0.06 7.07 0.13
N PHE A 10 -0.10 6.25 1.19
CA PHE A 10 0.84 6.38 2.31
C PHE A 10 2.28 6.13 1.87
N ALA A 11 2.51 5.13 1.02
CA ALA A 11 3.83 4.85 0.48
C ALA A 11 4.40 6.02 -0.32
N LEU A 12 3.58 6.68 -1.14
CA LEU A 12 3.95 7.91 -1.84
C LEU A 12 4.30 9.03 -0.85
N ILE A 13 3.45 9.29 0.14
CA ILE A 13 3.66 10.36 1.13
C ILE A 13 4.95 10.12 1.92
N LEU A 14 5.18 8.91 2.43
CA LEU A 14 6.38 8.56 3.19
C LEU A 14 7.64 8.66 2.32
N SER A 15 7.55 8.22 1.06
CA SER A 15 8.69 8.32 0.14
C SER A 15 9.01 9.78 -0.22
N LEU A 16 7.99 10.63 -0.37
CA LEU A 16 8.17 12.08 -0.53
C LEU A 16 8.75 12.74 0.72
N ALA A 17 8.47 12.19 1.90
CA ALA A 17 9.11 12.60 3.16
C ALA A 17 10.54 12.04 3.32
N GLY A 18 11.10 11.36 2.31
CA GLY A 18 12.46 10.82 2.35
C GLY A 18 12.62 9.52 3.14
N VAL A 19 11.53 8.85 3.52
CA VAL A 19 11.60 7.56 4.24
C VAL A 19 12.18 6.48 3.31
N PRO A 20 13.14 5.65 3.77
CA PRO A 20 13.74 4.60 2.95
C PRO A 20 12.71 3.60 2.44
N ARG A 21 12.88 3.16 1.19
CA ARG A 21 11.94 2.26 0.49
C ARG A 21 11.63 0.99 1.28
N GLU A 22 12.64 0.40 1.89
CA GLU A 22 12.53 -0.82 2.69
C GLU A 22 11.64 -0.62 3.93
N ILE A 23 11.66 0.58 4.53
CA ILE A 23 10.82 0.92 5.68
C ILE A 23 9.37 1.13 5.23
N VAL A 24 9.17 1.82 4.11
CA VAL A 24 7.84 2.00 3.50
C VAL A 24 7.21 0.66 3.14
N ALA A 25 7.98 -0.24 2.51
CA ALA A 25 7.51 -1.57 2.14
C ALA A 25 7.20 -2.44 3.36
N ALA A 26 8.02 -2.35 4.41
CA ALA A 26 7.80 -3.07 5.66
C ALA A 26 6.52 -2.59 6.37
N GLU A 27 6.29 -1.27 6.47
CA GLU A 27 5.07 -0.70 7.05
C GLU A 27 3.82 -1.19 6.31
N TYR A 28 3.79 -1.07 4.98
CA TYR A 28 2.67 -1.57 4.16
C TYR A 28 2.35 -3.03 4.47
N SER A 29 3.39 -3.85 4.67
CA SER A 29 3.21 -5.28 4.90
C SER A 29 2.48 -5.63 6.20
N MET A 30 2.53 -4.74 7.19
CA MET A 30 1.83 -4.90 8.46
C MET A 30 0.29 -4.89 8.31
N SER A 31 -0.22 -4.37 7.19
CA SER A 31 -1.66 -4.39 6.88
C SER A 31 -2.23 -5.81 6.87
N GLU A 32 -1.46 -6.81 6.43
CA GLU A 32 -1.92 -8.20 6.35
C GLU A 32 -2.26 -8.74 7.75
N GLU A 33 -1.34 -8.55 8.71
CA GLU A 33 -1.56 -8.90 10.11
C GLU A 33 -2.76 -8.16 10.69
N GLY A 34 -2.82 -6.85 10.44
CA GLY A 34 -3.91 -5.99 10.89
C GLY A 34 -5.28 -6.44 10.38
N LEU A 35 -5.35 -7.18 9.27
CA LEU A 35 -6.60 -7.64 8.65
C LEU A 35 -6.97 -9.09 8.93
N LYS A 36 -6.11 -9.89 9.59
CA LYS A 36 -6.40 -11.29 9.90
C LYS A 36 -7.72 -11.50 10.65
N HIS A 37 -8.05 -10.60 11.57
CA HIS A 37 -9.31 -10.65 12.32
C HIS A 37 -10.56 -10.55 11.42
N GLN A 38 -10.43 -10.02 10.21
CA GLN A 38 -11.54 -9.88 9.24
C GLN A 38 -11.71 -11.10 8.34
N LEU A 39 -10.79 -12.07 8.36
CA LEU A 39 -10.83 -13.26 7.49
C LEU A 39 -12.18 -14.01 7.51
N PRO A 40 -12.86 -14.24 8.65
CA PRO A 40 -14.16 -14.91 8.65
C PRO A 40 -15.23 -14.12 7.88
N HIS A 41 -15.20 -12.79 8.02
CA HIS A 41 -16.11 -11.89 7.32
C HIS A 41 -15.82 -11.88 5.81
N ILE A 42 -14.56 -11.73 5.43
CA ILE A 42 -14.13 -11.74 4.03
C ILE A 42 -14.46 -13.08 3.37
N SER A 43 -14.18 -14.20 4.03
CA SER A 43 -14.52 -15.54 3.54
C SER A 43 -16.02 -15.68 3.28
N THR A 44 -16.87 -15.09 4.14
CA THR A 44 -18.32 -15.05 3.91
C THR A 44 -18.68 -14.21 2.69
N LEU A 45 -18.02 -13.06 2.48
CA LEU A 45 -18.23 -12.22 1.30
C LEU A 45 -17.78 -12.92 0.02
N VAL A 46 -16.60 -13.55 0.03
CA VAL A 46 -16.07 -14.32 -1.10
C VAL A 46 -17.01 -15.46 -1.45
N GLN A 47 -17.48 -16.24 -0.47
CA GLN A 47 -18.44 -17.33 -0.69
C GLN A 47 -19.72 -16.87 -1.39
N LYS A 48 -20.20 -15.65 -1.09
CA LYS A 48 -21.38 -15.05 -1.73
C LYS A 48 -21.13 -14.54 -3.15
N ALA A 49 -19.88 -14.19 -3.47
CA ALA A 49 -19.49 -13.62 -4.75
C ALA A 49 -19.10 -14.68 -5.81
N ILE A 50 -18.93 -15.94 -5.41
CA ILE A 50 -18.49 -17.03 -6.29
C ILE A 50 -19.51 -18.18 -6.35
N PRO A 51 -19.40 -19.10 -7.33
CA PRO A 51 -20.33 -20.23 -7.43
C PRO A 51 -20.38 -21.10 -6.17
N PRO A 52 -21.56 -21.60 -5.77
CA PRO A 52 -21.71 -22.46 -4.59
C PRO A 52 -20.94 -23.80 -4.67
N SER A 53 -20.53 -24.20 -5.88
CA SER A 53 -19.75 -25.42 -6.12
C SER A 53 -18.29 -25.32 -5.66
N VAL A 54 -17.79 -24.12 -5.37
CA VAL A 54 -16.42 -23.91 -4.88
C VAL A 54 -16.33 -24.37 -3.43
N LYS A 55 -15.28 -25.13 -3.11
CA LYS A 55 -15.10 -25.69 -1.76
C LYS A 55 -14.74 -24.59 -0.77
N LYS A 56 -15.15 -24.78 0.49
CA LYS A 56 -14.84 -23.85 1.58
C LYS A 56 -13.34 -23.59 1.74
N HIS A 57 -12.51 -24.62 1.55
CA HIS A 57 -11.06 -24.47 1.56
C HIS A 57 -10.55 -23.46 0.53
N ASP A 58 -11.05 -23.53 -0.71
CA ASP A 58 -10.64 -22.63 -1.79
C ASP A 58 -11.12 -21.19 -1.52
N VAL A 59 -12.32 -21.03 -0.94
CA VAL A 59 -12.84 -19.73 -0.48
C VAL A 59 -11.94 -19.12 0.59
N ASP A 60 -11.52 -19.92 1.57
CA ASP A 60 -10.66 -19.43 2.65
C ASP A 60 -9.27 -19.05 2.10
N MET A 61 -8.73 -19.81 1.15
CA MET A 61 -7.49 -19.46 0.43
C MET A 61 -7.64 -18.15 -0.36
N MET A 62 -8.77 -17.92 -1.03
CA MET A 62 -9.05 -16.65 -1.70
C MET A 62 -9.16 -15.49 -0.70
N ALA A 63 -9.81 -15.69 0.44
CA ALA A 63 -9.90 -14.68 1.50
C ALA A 63 -8.52 -14.30 2.06
N GLN A 64 -7.61 -15.27 2.19
CA GLN A 64 -6.20 -15.00 2.54
C GLN A 64 -5.52 -14.13 1.47
N GLN A 65 -5.71 -14.43 0.19
CA GLN A 65 -5.15 -13.60 -0.89
C GLN A 65 -5.70 -12.16 -0.88
N VAL A 66 -6.96 -11.96 -0.48
CA VAL A 66 -7.56 -10.62 -0.40
C VAL A 66 -6.85 -9.72 0.63
N ILE A 67 -6.43 -10.27 1.77
CA ILE A 67 -5.76 -9.49 2.81
C ILE A 67 -4.24 -9.35 2.61
N LYS A 68 -3.66 -10.15 1.71
CA LYS A 68 -2.21 -10.19 1.49
C LYS A 68 -1.64 -8.81 1.14
N SER A 69 -0.61 -8.39 1.84
CA SER A 69 0.18 -7.18 1.55
C SER A 69 1.65 -7.51 1.77
N SER A 70 2.36 -7.89 0.72
CA SER A 70 3.79 -8.18 0.82
C SER A 70 4.63 -6.92 0.60
N ALA A 71 5.71 -6.80 1.38
CA ALA A 71 6.73 -5.79 1.19
C ALA A 71 7.29 -5.82 -0.24
N ASP A 72 7.53 -7.01 -0.81
CA ASP A 72 8.00 -7.17 -2.19
C ASP A 72 7.07 -6.52 -3.21
N SER A 73 5.74 -6.65 -3.04
CA SER A 73 4.79 -6.04 -3.96
C SER A 73 4.82 -4.52 -3.87
N MET A 74 5.00 -3.97 -2.66
CA MET A 74 5.16 -2.53 -2.48
C MET A 74 6.48 -2.01 -3.06
N SER A 75 7.58 -2.72 -2.81
CA SER A 75 8.89 -2.39 -3.39
C SER A 75 8.86 -2.36 -4.91
N LEU A 76 8.21 -3.35 -5.54
CA LEU A 76 8.02 -3.37 -7.00
C LEU A 76 7.11 -2.24 -7.49
N ALA A 77 6.06 -1.89 -6.74
CA ALA A 77 5.19 -0.76 -7.09
C ALA A 77 5.95 0.58 -7.03
N LEU A 78 6.78 0.79 -6.02
CA LEU A 78 7.62 1.99 -5.90
C LEU A 78 8.68 2.03 -7.01
N GLN A 79 9.32 0.90 -7.33
CA GLN A 79 10.25 0.82 -8.46
C GLN A 79 9.57 1.17 -9.78
N MET A 80 8.36 0.67 -10.01
CA MET A 80 7.59 1.00 -11.21
C MET A 80 7.33 2.50 -11.32
N ILE A 81 7.04 3.18 -10.21
CA ILE A 81 6.83 4.63 -10.23
C ILE A 81 8.12 5.35 -10.64
N GLU A 82 9.27 4.94 -10.12
CA GLU A 82 10.56 5.49 -10.53
C GLU A 82 10.84 5.24 -12.01
N ASP A 83 10.63 4.01 -12.49
CA ASP A 83 10.92 3.63 -13.88
C ASP A 83 10.00 4.36 -14.89
N VAL A 84 8.72 4.54 -14.54
CA VAL A 84 7.71 5.12 -15.44
C VAL A 84 7.71 6.65 -15.40
N PHE A 85 7.91 7.25 -14.24
CA PHE A 85 7.79 8.70 -14.06
C PHE A 85 9.14 9.41 -13.90
N GLY A 86 10.25 8.67 -13.82
CA GLY A 86 11.59 9.24 -13.65
C GLY A 86 11.91 9.64 -12.20
N GLY A 87 11.07 9.24 -11.25
CA GLY A 87 11.28 9.47 -9.83
C GLY A 87 9.99 9.55 -9.03
N ILE A 88 10.08 9.28 -7.73
CA ILE A 88 8.93 9.29 -6.81
C ILE A 88 8.26 10.67 -6.71
N ALA A 89 9.05 11.73 -6.82
CA ALA A 89 8.59 13.12 -6.79
C ALA A 89 8.01 13.60 -8.14
N GLU A 90 8.32 12.92 -9.24
CA GLU A 90 7.90 13.35 -10.57
C GLU A 90 6.46 12.97 -10.87
N TYR A 91 5.98 11.82 -10.37
CA TYR A 91 4.58 11.45 -10.51
C TYR A 91 3.60 12.51 -9.94
N PRO A 92 3.72 12.97 -8.67
CA PRO A 92 2.82 13.99 -8.13
C PRO A 92 2.95 15.35 -8.82
N LYS A 93 4.14 15.73 -9.28
CA LYS A 93 4.33 16.98 -10.04
C LYS A 93 3.60 16.93 -11.38
N ASP A 94 3.82 15.88 -12.16
CA ASP A 94 3.27 15.72 -13.52
C ASP A 94 1.75 15.42 -13.52
N ARG A 95 1.28 14.59 -12.57
CA ARG A 95 -0.09 14.07 -12.58
C ARG A 95 -1.03 14.70 -11.58
N CYS A 96 -0.51 15.28 -10.50
CA CYS A 96 -1.33 15.85 -9.42
C CYS A 96 -1.15 17.37 -9.28
N GLY A 97 -0.22 17.98 -10.01
CA GLY A 97 0.02 19.43 -9.98
C GLY A 97 0.73 19.91 -8.72
N LEU A 98 1.41 19.03 -7.99
CA LEU A 98 2.20 19.42 -6.82
C LEU A 98 3.45 20.20 -7.27
N THR A 99 3.77 21.26 -6.55
CA THR A 99 5.01 22.01 -6.74
C THR A 99 6.12 21.43 -5.88
N GLY A 100 7.37 21.81 -6.15
CA GLY A 100 8.49 21.50 -5.25
C GLY A 100 8.31 22.07 -3.84
N CYS A 101 7.56 23.17 -3.71
CA CYS A 101 7.23 23.76 -2.41
C CYS A 101 6.28 22.84 -1.62
N ASP A 102 5.24 22.31 -2.27
CA ASP A 102 4.30 21.38 -1.64
C ASP A 102 5.01 20.10 -1.16
N ILE A 103 5.93 19.57 -1.97
CA ILE A 103 6.73 18.39 -1.60
C ILE A 103 7.64 18.71 -0.40
N GLY A 104 8.33 19.85 -0.41
CA GLY A 104 9.14 20.27 0.74
C GLY A 104 8.32 20.49 2.01
N GLN A 105 7.04 20.88 1.90
CA GLN A 105 6.15 20.95 3.06
C GLN A 105 5.83 19.58 3.65
N ILE A 106 5.72 18.52 2.83
CA ILE A 106 5.50 17.16 3.31
C ILE A 106 6.66 16.70 4.19
N GLU A 107 7.91 16.90 3.75
CA GLU A 107 9.12 16.59 4.53
C GLU A 107 9.11 17.34 5.88
N ASN A 108 8.88 18.66 5.84
CA ASN A 108 8.90 19.50 7.05
C ASN A 108 7.77 19.21 8.04
N LEU A 109 6.65 18.67 7.60
CA LEU A 109 5.50 18.37 8.47
C LEU A 109 5.55 16.97 9.08
N LEU A 110 6.24 16.03 8.42
CA LEU A 110 6.23 14.62 8.81
C LEU A 110 7.52 14.17 9.50
N LEU A 111 8.61 14.92 9.36
CA LEU A 111 9.86 14.67 10.06
C LEU A 111 10.08 15.68 11.18
N GLU A 112 10.57 15.20 12.31
CA GLU A 112 11.04 16.02 13.42
C GLU A 112 12.56 15.89 13.52
N ASP A 113 13.24 16.99 13.87
CA ASP A 113 14.65 16.92 14.25
C ASP A 113 14.77 16.08 15.52
N ILE A 114 15.64 15.07 15.49
CA ILE A 114 15.95 14.28 16.68
C ILE A 114 16.78 15.17 17.61
N ILE A 115 16.13 15.72 18.64
CA ILE A 115 16.75 16.52 19.71
C ILE A 115 17.56 15.63 20.66
#